data_AF-A0A803R2K4-F1
#
_entry.id   AF-A0A803R2K4-F1
#
_cell.length_a   1.000
_cell.length_b   1.000
_cell.length_c   1.000
_cell.angle_alpha   90.00
_cell.angle_beta   90.00
_cell.angle_gamma   90.00
#
_symmetry.space_group_name_H-M   'P 1'
#
loop_
_entity.id
_entity.type
_entity.pdbx_description
1 polymer ?
#
loop_
_entity_poly.entity_id
_entity_poly.type
_entity_poly.pdbx_seq_one_letter_code
_entity_poly.pdbx_strand_id
1 'polypeptide(L)'
;MSKPHILLLDEPTNHLDMQSIDALADALDEFTGGVVLVSHDSRLISRVCEDEEKSEIWVVEDGTVRNFPGTFKEYKEDLQREIKAEVDD
;
A
#
# COMPACT_ATOMS: atom_id res chain seq x y z
N MET A 1 14.52 23.56 -3.35
CA MET A 1 13.65 22.39 -3.12
C MET A 1 14.53 21.23 -2.71
N SER A 2 14.29 20.64 -1.55
CA SER A 2 14.94 19.39 -1.16
C SER A 2 14.45 18.28 -2.09
N LYS A 3 15.38 17.51 -2.66
CA LYS A 3 15.07 16.29 -3.42
C LYS A 3 15.28 15.12 -2.47
N PRO A 4 14.25 14.66 -1.75
CA PRO A 4 14.41 13.54 -0.83
C PRO A 4 14.76 12.28 -1.62
N HIS A 5 15.58 11.42 -1.02
CA HIS A 5 15.86 10.09 -1.56
C HIS A 5 14.81 9.06 -1.16
N ILE A 6 14.08 9.33 -0.06
CA ILE A 6 13.06 8.46 0.51
C ILE A 6 11.84 9.30 0.87
N LEU A 7 10.65 8.84 0.48
CA LEU A 7 9.36 9.39 0.90
C LEU A 7 8.72 8.46 1.92
N LEU A 8 8.28 9.01 3.05
CA LEU A 8 7.49 8.31 4.05
C LEU A 8 6.11 8.97 4.06
N LEU A 9 5.08 8.23 3.65
CA LEU A 9 3.71 8.72 3.50
C LEU A 9 2.80 7.95 4.45
N ASP A 10 2.25 8.64 5.44
CA ASP A 10 1.29 8.08 6.39
C ASP A 10 -0.09 8.65 6.10
N GLU A 11 -0.98 7.79 5.59
CA GLU A 11 -2.35 8.12 5.18
C GLU A 11 -2.45 9.35 4.25
N PRO A 12 -1.72 9.38 3.11
CA PRO A 12 -1.66 10.56 2.26
C PRO A 12 -2.95 10.84 1.50
N THR A 13 -3.89 9.88 1.47
CA THR A 13 -5.21 10.03 0.84
C THR A 13 -6.18 10.83 1.69
N ASN A 14 -5.85 11.11 2.95
CA ASN A 14 -6.74 11.85 3.83
C ASN A 14 -6.99 13.27 3.26
N HIS A 15 -8.25 13.62 3.10
CA HIS A 15 -8.71 14.87 2.46
C HIS A 15 -8.42 15.01 0.95
N LEU A 16 -7.98 13.95 0.26
CA LEU A 16 -7.83 13.96 -1.19
C LEU A 16 -9.11 13.51 -1.90
N ASP A 17 -9.39 14.12 -3.05
CA ASP A 17 -10.38 13.61 -3.99
C ASP A 17 -9.78 12.53 -4.89
N MET A 18 -10.64 11.85 -5.66
CA MET A 18 -10.23 10.74 -6.52
C MET A 18 -9.18 11.16 -7.57
N GLN A 19 -9.29 12.37 -8.13
CA GLN A 19 -8.34 12.86 -9.11
C GLN A 19 -6.96 13.10 -8.50
N SER A 20 -6.93 13.61 -7.28
CA SER A 20 -5.68 13.83 -6.55
C SER A 20 -5.02 12.52 -6.14
N ILE A 21 -5.80 11.47 -5.83
CA ILE A 21 -5.28 10.13 -5.56
C ILE A 21 -4.62 9.55 -6.81
N ASP A 22 -5.27 9.67 -7.98
CA ASP A 22 -4.70 9.20 -9.24
C ASP A 22 -3.39 9.95 -9.56
N ALA A 23 -3.39 11.28 -9.41
CA ALA A 23 -2.20 12.09 -9.63
C ALA A 23 -1.06 11.75 -8.64
N LEU A 24 -1.39 11.41 -7.39
CA LEU A 24 -0.42 10.95 -6.42
C LEU A 24 0.17 9.58 -6.82
N ALA A 25 -0.67 8.65 -7.27
CA ALA A 25 -0.20 7.35 -7.74
C ALA A 25 0.76 7.48 -8.93
N ASP A 26 0.40 8.29 -9.93
CA ASP A 26 1.25 8.56 -11.09
C ASP A 26 2.58 9.22 -10.68
N ALA A 27 2.54 10.16 -9.73
CA ALA A 27 3.76 10.80 -9.22
C ALA A 27 4.66 9.84 -8.43
N LEU A 28 4.09 8.87 -7.72
CA LEU A 28 4.85 7.84 -7.00
C LEU A 28 5.49 6.84 -7.97
N ASP A 29 4.84 6.50 -9.08
CA ASP A 29 5.39 5.63 -10.13
C ASP A 29 6.58 6.27 -10.86
N GLU A 30 6.53 7.59 -11.09
CA GLU A 30 7.65 8.36 -11.65
C GLU A 30 8.79 8.63 -10.65
N PHE A 31 8.56 8.40 -9.35
CA PHE A 31 9.53 8.73 -8.32
C PHE A 31 10.67 7.71 -8.30
N THR A 32 11.89 8.17 -8.58
CA THR A 32 13.10 7.33 -8.66
C THR A 32 13.74 7.01 -7.30
N GLY A 33 13.19 7.54 -6.20
CA GLY A 33 13.65 7.24 -4.84
C GLY A 33 12.84 6.12 -4.19
N GLY A 34 13.15 5.82 -2.92
CA GLY A 34 12.38 4.85 -2.15
C GLY A 34 11.07 5.45 -1.64
N VAL A 35 10.00 4.66 -1.61
CA VAL A 35 8.70 5.07 -1.05
C VAL A 35 8.28 4.07 0.01
N VAL A 36 7.89 4.57 1.18
CA VAL A 36 7.18 3.82 2.21
C VAL A 36 5.82 4.45 2.35
N LEU A 37 4.78 3.67 2.07
CA LEU A 37 3.40 4.12 2.05
C LEU A 37 2.59 3.32 3.07
N VAL A 38 1.87 4.03 3.93
CA VAL A 38 0.83 3.49 4.80
C VAL A 38 -0.49 4.09 4.34
N SER A 39 -1.47 3.25 4.02
CA SER A 39 -2.79 3.68 3.56
C SER A 39 -3.82 2.59 3.82
N HIS A 40 -5.07 2.99 4.06
CA HIS A 40 -6.23 2.09 4.01
C HIS A 40 -6.96 2.12 2.65
N ASP A 41 -6.53 2.96 1.70
CA ASP A 41 -7.13 3.04 0.37
C ASP A 41 -6.61 1.95 -0.56
N SER A 42 -7.45 0.92 -0.76
CA SER A 42 -7.13 -0.20 -1.64
C SER A 42 -6.82 0.19 -3.09
N ARG A 43 -7.33 1.30 -3.62
CA ARG A 43 -7.07 1.73 -5.00
C ARG A 43 -5.67 2.31 -5.13
N LEU A 44 -5.28 3.17 -4.19
CA LEU A 44 -3.92 3.73 -4.15
C LEU A 44 -2.90 2.60 -4.02
N ILE A 45 -3.10 1.69 -3.06
CA ILE A 45 -2.18 0.56 -2.83
C ILE A 45 -2.11 -0.33 -4.06
N SER A 46 -3.24 -0.65 -4.70
CA SER A 46 -3.25 -1.48 -5.92
C SER A 46 -2.51 -0.83 -7.08
N ARG A 47 -2.56 0.51 -7.21
CA ARG A 47 -1.89 1.25 -8.29
C ARG A 47 -0.39 1.36 -8.05
N VAL A 48 0.01 1.63 -6.80
CA VAL A 48 1.44 1.77 -6.44
C VAL A 48 2.14 0.41 -6.36
N CYS A 49 1.43 -0.63 -5.94
CA CYS A 49 1.96 -1.99 -5.81
C CYS A 49 1.56 -2.91 -6.97
N GLU A 50 1.29 -2.35 -8.16
CA GLU A 50 0.94 -3.14 -9.35
C GLU A 50 2.14 -3.95 -9.86
N ASP A 51 3.36 -3.45 -9.65
CA ASP A 51 4.61 -4.08 -10.06
C ASP A 51 5.27 -4.81 -8.87
N GLU A 52 5.15 -6.13 -8.85
CA GLU A 52 5.71 -7.02 -7.81
C GLU A 52 7.24 -7.02 -7.75
N GLU A 53 7.93 -6.62 -8.83
CA GLU A 53 9.40 -6.54 -8.82
C GLU A 53 9.89 -5.26 -8.13
N LYS A 54 9.02 -4.25 -8.01
CA LYS A 54 9.36 -2.93 -7.46
C LYS A 54 8.70 -2.65 -6.11
N SER A 55 7.69 -3.42 -5.72
CA SER A 55 6.91 -3.18 -4.53
C SER A 55 6.89 -4.42 -3.62
N GLU A 56 6.93 -4.17 -2.32
CA GLU A 56 6.85 -5.21 -1.29
C GLU A 56 5.74 -4.86 -0.31
N ILE A 57 5.03 -5.88 0.16
CA ILE A 57 3.98 -5.71 1.17
C ILE A 57 4.53 -6.12 2.53
N TRP A 58 4.34 -5.25 3.51
CA TRP A 58 4.79 -5.44 4.88
C TRP A 58 3.57 -5.39 5.80
N VAL A 59 3.30 -6.49 6.48
CA VAL A 59 2.16 -6.68 7.38
C VAL A 59 2.63 -6.45 8.82
N VAL A 60 1.89 -5.63 9.57
CA VAL A 60 2.21 -5.27 10.95
C VAL A 60 1.12 -5.84 11.88
N GLU A 61 1.44 -6.93 12.57
CA GLU A 61 0.51 -7.66 13.43
C GLU A 61 1.24 -8.25 14.64
N ASP A 62 0.54 -8.39 15.78
CA ASP A 62 1.08 -8.93 17.03
C ASP A 62 2.38 -8.25 17.52
N GLY A 63 2.54 -6.95 17.22
CA GLY A 63 3.76 -6.20 17.51
C GLY A 63 4.98 -6.64 16.68
N THR A 64 4.77 -7.42 15.62
CA THR A 64 5.80 -7.85 14.66
C THR A 64 5.52 -7.30 13.27
N VAL A 65 6.57 -7.17 12.47
CA VAL A 65 6.47 -6.81 11.06
C VAL A 65 6.96 -7.98 10.22
N ARG A 66 6.14 -8.43 9.27
CA ARG A 66 6.45 -9.55 8.38
C ARG A 66 6.27 -9.11 6.94
N ASN A 67 7.19 -9.54 6.08
CA ASN A 67 7.03 -9.40 4.65
C ASN A 67 5.99 -10.42 4.16
N PHE A 68 5.05 -9.97 3.33
CA PHE A 68 4.08 -10.83 2.67
C PHE A 68 4.57 -11.16 1.24
N PRO A 69 4.94 -12.42 0.96
CA PRO A 69 5.43 -12.83 -0.35
C PRO A 69 4.23 -13.04 -1.29
N GLY A 70 3.74 -11.96 -1.88
CA GLY A 70 2.64 -12.00 -2.86
C GLY A 70 2.13 -10.62 -3.23
N THR A 71 1.11 -10.61 -4.08
CA THR A 71 0.45 -9.38 -4.54
C THR A 71 -0.47 -8.79 -3.48
N PHE A 72 -0.79 -7.50 -3.65
CA PHE A 72 -1.84 -6.87 -2.85
C PHE A 72 -3.21 -7.55 -3.02
N LYS A 73 -3.46 -8.13 -4.20
CA LYS A 73 -4.67 -8.89 -4.45
C LYS A 73 -4.73 -10.16 -3.61
N GLU A 74 -3.66 -10.95 -3.58
CA GLU A 74 -3.57 -12.16 -2.76
C GLU A 74 -3.69 -11.81 -1.27
N TYR A 75 -2.99 -10.78 -0.82
CA TYR A 75 -3.12 -10.27 0.55
C TYR A 75 -4.58 -9.92 0.91
N LYS A 76 -5.28 -9.22 0.00
CA LYS A 76 -6.69 -8.85 0.20
C LYS A 76 -7.60 -10.08 0.24
N GLU A 77 -7.35 -11.09 -0.60
CA GLU A 77 -8.13 -12.34 -0.60
C GLU A 77 -7.92 -13.13 0.69
N ASP A 78 -6.69 -13.23 1.19
CA ASP A 78 -6.37 -13.93 2.43
C ASP A 78 -7.01 -13.24 3.64
N LEU A 79 -6.89 -11.91 3.73
CA LEU A 79 -7.56 -11.12 4.77
C LEU A 79 -9.09 -11.30 4.76
N GLN A 80 -9.69 -11.35 3.56
CA GLN A 80 -11.13 -11.59 3.43
C GLN A 80 -11.54 -13.00 3.86
N ARG A 81 -10.68 -14.01 3.71
CA ARG A 81 -10.95 -15.38 4.17
C ARG A 81 -10.87 -15.46 5.69
N GLU A 82 -9.86 -14.86 6.30
CA GLU A 82 -9.70 -14.83 7.76
C GLU A 82 -10.89 -14.14 8.44
N ILE A 83 -11.27 -12.96 7.97
CA ILE A 83 -12.44 -12.23 8.50
C ILE A 83 -13.72 -13.07 8.38
N LYS A 84 -13.90 -13.81 7.28
CA LYS A 84 -15.08 -14.68 7.14
C LYS A 84 -15.03 -15.88 8.09
N ALA A 85 -13.87 -16.49 8.28
CA ALA A 85 -13.71 -17.62 9.18
C ALA A 85 -14.04 -17.24 10.64
N GLU A 86 -13.66 -16.04 11.10
CA GLU A 86 -14.01 -15.56 12.44
C GLU A 86 -15.50 -15.20 12.60
N VAL A 87 -16.20 -14.87 11.53
CA VAL A 87 -17.63 -14.48 11.57
C VAL A 87 -18.55 -15.71 11.51
N ASP A 88 -18.07 -16.81 10.93
CA ASP A 88 -18.82 -18.06 10.80
C ASP A 88 -18.66 -19.01 12.03
N ASP A 89 -17.73 -18.70 12.96
CA ASP A 89 -17.56 -19.34 14.28
C ASP A 89 -18.36 -18.63 15.40
#